data_AF-K0F4U5-F1
#
_entry.id   AF-K0F4U5-F1
#
_cell.length_a   1.000
_cell.length_b   1.000
_cell.length_c   1.000
_cell.angle_alpha   90.00
_cell.angle_beta   90.00
_cell.angle_gamma   90.00
#
_symmetry.space_group_name_H-M   'P 1'
#
loop_
_entity.id
_entity.type
_entity.pdbx_description
1 polymer ?
#
loop_
_entity_poly.entity_id
_entity_poly.type
_entity_poly.pdbx_seq_one_letter_code
_entity_poly.pdbx_strand_id
1 'polypeptide(L)' 'MAEITAQQCVDILFETTGRRIGPGTFRSYAHRGYAPAPVRHIGRTPVWDEAEIVEWIAERPGQGTRTDLSS' A
#
# COMPACT_ATOMS: atom_id res chain seq x y z
N MET A 1 3.05 -0.59 16.94
CA MET A 1 3.44 0.12 15.72
C MET A 1 4.64 -0.62 15.14
N ALA A 2 4.36 -1.56 14.24
CA ALA A 2 5.39 -2.26 13.50
C ALA A 2 5.67 -1.48 12.22
N GLU A 3 6.94 -1.32 11.86
CA GLU A 3 7.32 -0.59 10.65
C GLU A 3 7.51 -1.58 9.53
N ILE A 4 6.73 -1.40 8.47
CA ILE A 4 6.72 -2.29 7.32
C ILE A 4 7.23 -1.59 6.08
N THR A 5 7.95 -2.33 5.25
CA THR A 5 8.45 -1.82 3.98
C THR A 5 7.34 -1.80 2.93
N ALA A 6 7.60 -1.13 1.80
CA ALA A 6 6.70 -1.14 0.65
C ALA A 6 6.34 -2.56 0.22
N GLN A 7 7.28 -3.51 0.35
CA GLN A 7 7.07 -4.90 -0.01
C GLN A 7 6.04 -5.58 0.89
N GLN A 8 6.13 -5.35 2.20
CA GLN A 8 5.15 -5.88 3.17
C GLN A 8 3.79 -5.20 3.01
N CYS A 9 3.75 -3.89 2.72
CA CYS A 9 2.50 -3.18 2.45
C CYS A 9 1.73 -3.80 1.27
N VAL A 10 2.43 -4.13 0.17
CA VAL A 10 1.79 -4.75 -1.00
C VAL A 10 1.42 -6.21 -0.76
N ASP A 11 2.09 -6.89 0.16
CA ASP A 11 1.77 -8.26 0.56
C ASP A 11 0.46 -8.28 1.36
N ILE A 12 0.36 -7.48 2.42
CA ILE A 12 -0.86 -7.32 3.23
C ILE A 12 -2.03 -6.86 2.35
N LEU A 13 -1.78 -5.91 1.44
CA LEU A 13 -2.79 -5.47 0.48
C LEU A 13 -3.22 -6.61 -0.45
N PHE A 14 -2.28 -7.44 -0.92
CA PHE A 14 -2.60 -8.60 -1.76
C PHE A 14 -3.41 -9.64 -0.99
N GLU A 15 -3.05 -9.94 0.26
CA GLU A 15 -3.78 -10.87 1.12
C GLU A 15 -5.21 -10.38 1.42
N THR A 16 -5.36 -9.08 1.64
CA THR A 16 -6.66 -8.49 2.02
C THR A 16 -7.57 -8.24 0.81
N THR A 17 -7.01 -7.81 -0.33
CA THR A 17 -7.80 -7.39 -1.51
C THR A 17 -7.74 -8.38 -2.68
N GLY A 18 -6.82 -9.34 -2.66
CA GLY A 18 -6.50 -10.21 -3.79
C GLY A 18 -5.75 -9.51 -4.93
N ARG A 19 -5.48 -8.20 -4.83
CA ARG A 19 -4.84 -7.42 -5.91
C ARG A 19 -3.35 -7.29 -5.69
N ARG A 20 -2.56 -7.91 -6.57
CA ARG A 20 -1.10 -7.76 -6.53
C ARG A 20 -0.69 -6.45 -7.19
N ILE A 21 -0.15 -5.52 -6.42
CA ILE A 21 0.50 -4.31 -6.92
C ILE A 21 2.01 -4.40 -6.66
N GLY A 22 2.82 -3.84 -7.57
CA GLY A 22 4.26 -3.77 -7.34
C GLY A 22 4.61 -2.75 -6.26
N PRO A 23 5.75 -2.91 -5.54
CA PRO A 23 6.21 -1.93 -4.56
C PRO A 23 6.45 -0.53 -5.20
N GLY A 24 6.76 -0.47 -6.50
CA GLY A 24 6.83 0.78 -7.26
C GLY A 24 5.48 1.47 -7.44
N THR A 25 4.40 0.70 -7.67
CA THR A 25 3.03 1.21 -7.74
C THR A 25 2.59 1.76 -6.39
N PHE A 26 2.90 1.03 -5.31
CA PHE A 26 2.59 1.45 -3.96
C PHE A 26 3.31 2.77 -3.59
N ARG A 27 4.61 2.88 -3.88
CA ARG A 27 5.37 4.13 -3.73
C ARG A 27 4.74 5.28 -4.53
N SER A 28 4.25 5.01 -5.74
CA SER A 28 3.57 6.00 -6.56
C SER A 28 2.25 6.46 -5.95
N TYR A 29 1.50 5.58 -5.27
CA TYR A 29 0.30 5.94 -4.53
C TYR A 29 0.60 6.77 -3.28
N ALA A 30 1.63 6.41 -2.52
CA ALA A 30 2.06 7.19 -1.36
C ALA A 30 2.48 8.60 -1.80
N HIS A 31 3.25 8.72 -2.88
CA HIS A 31 3.66 10.03 -3.43
C HIS A 31 2.48 10.86 -3.95
N ARG A 32 1.41 10.22 -4.44
CA ARG A 32 0.20 10.90 -4.93
C ARG A 32 -0.82 11.22 -3.83
N GLY A 33 -0.59 10.77 -2.59
CA GLY A 33 -1.55 10.90 -1.49
C GLY A 33 -2.75 9.96 -1.58
N TYR A 34 -2.67 8.88 -2.38
CA TYR A 34 -3.70 7.83 -2.43
C TYR A 34 -3.49 6.72 -1.41
N ALA A 35 -2.28 6.63 -0.86
CA ALA A 35 -1.88 5.69 0.18
C ALA A 35 -1.19 6.48 1.30
N PRO A 36 -1.11 5.93 2.52
CA PRO A 36 -0.42 6.58 3.62
C PRO A 36 1.03 6.94 3.25
N ALA A 37 1.47 8.08 3.75
CA ALA A 37 2.83 8.54 3.57
C ALA A 37 3.80 7.66 4.38
N PRO A 38 5.06 7.48 3.92
CA PRO A 38 6.06 6.77 4.71
C PRO A 38 6.31 7.52 6.03
N VAL A 39 6.27 6.80 7.15
CA VAL A 39 6.51 7.38 8.49
C VAL A 39 7.96 7.80 8.67
N ARG A 40 8.90 7.03 8.11
CA ARG A 40 10.31 7.41 8.03
C ARG A 40 11.03 6.65 6.92
N HIS A 41 12.30 7.00 6.73
CA HIS A 41 13.22 6.24 5.90
C HIS A 41 14.25 5.56 6.80
N ILE A 42 14.33 4.23 6.75
CA ILE A 42 15.46 3.49 7.30
C ILE A 42 16.56 3.50 6.23
N GLY A 43 17.46 4.48 6.32
CA GLY A 43 18.48 4.72 5.30
C GLY A 43 17.87 5.15 3.97
N ARG A 44 17.89 4.27 2.96
CA ARG A 44 17.26 4.50 1.64
C ARG A 44 15.91 3.81 1.49
N THR A 45 15.47 3.08 2.51
CA THR A 45 14.24 2.29 2.46
C THR A 45 13.12 3.06 3.16
N PRO A 46 12.09 3.54 2.44
CA PRO A 46 10.88 4.07 3.07
C PRO A 46 10.19 2.95 3.85
N VAL A 47 9.75 3.29 5.05
CA VAL A 47 8.92 2.44 5.91
C VAL A 47 7.61 3.15 6.21
N TRP A 48 6.57 2.35 6.31
CA TRP A 48 5.21 2.76 6.64
C TRP A 48 4.85 2.14 7.99
N ASP A 49 3.94 2.78 8.70
CA ASP A 49 3.38 2.15 9.88
C ASP A 49 2.40 1.06 9.46
N GLU A 50 2.54 -0.13 10.03
CA GLU A 50 1.64 -1.25 9.78
C GLU A 50 0.20 -0.89 10.14
N ALA A 51 -0.04 -0.18 11.25
CA ALA A 51 -1.39 0.18 11.65
C ALA A 51 -2.01 1.14 10.63
N GLU A 52 -1.30 2.19 10.20
CA GLU A 52 -1.76 3.10 9.14
C GLU A 52 -2.10 2.36 7.84
N ILE A 53 -1.31 1.33 7.48
CA ILE A 53 -1.53 0.54 6.28
C ILE A 53 -2.75 -0.36 6.43
N VAL A 54 -2.87 -1.06 7.56
CA VAL A 54 -4.00 -1.94 7.87
C VAL A 54 -5.28 -1.13 7.97
N GLU A 55 -5.26 0.02 8.64
CA GLU A 55 -6.37 0.97 8.73
C GLU A 55 -6.74 1.48 7.34
N TRP A 56 -5.78 1.94 6.53
CA TRP A 56 -6.06 2.39 5.16
C TRP A 56 -6.64 1.28 4.26
N ILE A 57 -6.16 0.04 4.40
CA ILE A 57 -6.71 -1.11 3.66
C ILE A 57 -8.12 -1.44 4.14
N ALA A 58 -8.38 -1.39 5.45
CA ALA A 58 -9.67 -1.67 6.06
C ALA A 58 -10.71 -0.57 5.78
N GLU A 59 -10.30 0.70 5.83
CA GLU A 59 -11.12 1.87 5.55
C GLU A 59 -11.41 2.05 4.07
N ARG A 60 -10.62 1.45 3.16
CA ARG A 60 -10.81 1.59 1.72
C ARG A 60 -12.26 1.27 1.35
N PRO A 61 -13.08 2.28 0.97
CA PRO A 61 -14.47 2.06 0.64
C PRO A 61 -14.52 1.44 -0.76
N GLY A 62 -14.65 0.11 -0.78
CA GLY A 62 -15.00 -0.65 -1.98
C GLY A 62 -13.81 -1.24 -2.72
N GLN A 63 -13.92 -2.56 -2.90
CA GLN A 63 -13.41 -3.37 -4.01
C GLN A 63 -13.87 -2.81 -5.38
N GLY A 64 -13.59 -1.54 -5.66
CA GLY A 64 -13.96 -0.87 -6.88
C GLY A 64 -13.24 -1.54 -8.04
N THR A 65 -13.92 -2.52 -8.63
CA THR A 65 -13.82 -3.01 -9.99
C THR A 65 -13.27 -1.90 -10.89
N ARG A 66 -11.94 -1.78 -10.98
CA ARG A 66 -11.35 -1.02 -12.07
C ARG A 66 -11.17 -2.02 -13.19
N THR A 67 -12.28 -2.17 -13.91
CA THR A 67 -12.40 -2.58 -15.29
C THR A 67 -11.23 -2.04 -16.10
N ASP A 68 -10.19 -2.84 -16.22
CA ASP A 68 -9.16 -2.73 -17.24
C ASP A 68 -8.40 -4.08 -17.23
N LEU A 69 -9.06 -5.20 -17.54
CA LEU A 69 -9.18 -5.72 -18.92
C LEU A 69 -8.99 -4.66 -20.03
N SER A 70 -7.78 -4.13 -20.14
CA SER A 70 -7.15 -3.80 -21.42
C SER A 70 -5.69 -4.25 -21.26
N SER A 71 -5.13 -5.22 -21.97
CA SER A 71 -5.44 -5.90 -23.22
C SER A 71 -5.09 -7.38 -23.12
#